data_AF-A0AAV0B034-F1
#
_entry.id   AF-A0AAV0B034-F1
#
_cell.length_a   1.000
_cell.length_b   1.000
_cell.length_c   1.000
_cell.angle_alpha   90.00
_cell.angle_beta   90.00
_cell.angle_gamma   90.00
#
_symmetry.space_group_name_H-M   'P 1'
#
loop_
_entity.id
_entity.type
_entity.pdbx_description
1 polymer ?
#
loop_
_entity_poly.entity_id
_entity_poly.type
_entity_poly.pdbx_seq_one_letter_code
_entity_poly.pdbx_strand_id
1 'polypeptide(L)'
;DPSFPYGDGPGHRQASAQTLAIIWQTMRKAGVAKFRPDLNKGFFTDDNQFLWNIALRTFINLVRSGEYTGISLDIYHEEDIWIALRNHVRLRLMRRYQEESLGLESQDAKAKAQRRRSRMTKLRLARVKYILSKPLLYELLPVVENCCSDDETDDDAMDEDNNSTQPTKRCTVLRLPWRSTLLGKLMVHIDILRDPRNSTAPQRSNARPARERIRVSQAKESNI
;
A
#
# COMPACT_ATOMS: atom_id res chain seq x y z
N ASP A 1 11.46 18.92 -35.58
CA ASP A 1 10.97 19.36 -34.26
C ASP A 1 12.19 19.57 -33.37
N PRO A 2 12.45 20.79 -32.86
CA PRO A 2 13.59 21.07 -31.98
C PRO A 2 13.62 20.19 -30.71
N SER A 3 12.47 19.70 -30.24
CA SER A 3 12.38 18.82 -29.06
C SER A 3 12.72 17.36 -29.36
N PHE A 4 12.77 16.98 -30.64
CA PHE A 4 13.09 15.64 -31.14
C PHE A 4 14.04 15.74 -32.35
N PRO A 5 15.28 16.23 -32.15
CA PRO A 5 16.21 16.50 -33.24
C PRO A 5 16.86 15.21 -33.81
N TYR A 6 16.74 14.08 -33.12
CA TYR A 6 17.34 12.79 -33.49
C TYR A 6 16.23 11.76 -33.71
N GLY A 7 16.12 11.20 -34.93
CA GLY A 7 14.96 10.39 -35.35
C GLY A 7 14.56 9.27 -34.38
N ASP A 8 15.49 8.37 -34.03
CA ASP A 8 15.31 7.32 -33.01
C ASP A 8 15.96 7.68 -31.66
N GLY A 9 16.42 8.92 -31.51
CA GLY A 9 17.21 9.37 -30.37
C GLY A 9 16.39 9.99 -29.24
N PRO A 10 17.06 10.59 -28.24
CA PRO A 10 16.38 11.24 -27.14
C PRO A 10 15.61 12.48 -27.61
N GLY A 11 14.47 12.73 -26.98
CA GLY A 11 13.69 13.94 -27.19
C GLY A 11 12.77 14.22 -26.01
N HIS A 12 12.63 15.49 -25.67
CA HIS A 12 11.77 15.95 -24.58
C HIS A 12 11.50 17.45 -24.73
N ARG A 13 10.25 17.88 -24.53
CA ARG A 13 9.83 19.28 -24.72
C ARG A 13 10.52 20.28 -23.79
N GLN A 14 10.98 19.82 -22.63
CA GLN A 14 11.64 20.66 -21.64
C GLN A 14 13.17 20.51 -21.67
N ALA A 15 13.71 19.62 -22.50
CA ALA A 15 15.15 19.46 -22.61
C ALA A 15 15.73 20.53 -23.54
N SER A 16 16.83 21.13 -23.14
CA SER A 16 17.60 21.98 -24.05
C SER A 16 18.19 21.15 -25.20
N ALA A 17 18.54 21.81 -26.30
CA ALA A 17 19.23 21.14 -27.41
C ALA A 17 20.56 20.50 -26.95
N GLN A 18 21.27 21.15 -26.02
CA GLN A 18 22.53 20.66 -25.45
C GLN A 18 22.31 19.43 -24.56
N THR A 19 21.28 19.44 -23.71
CA THR A 19 20.87 18.26 -22.94
C THR A 19 20.61 17.06 -23.86
N LEU A 20 19.84 17.26 -24.92
CA LEU A 20 19.55 16.20 -25.89
C LEU A 20 20.81 15.72 -26.62
N ALA A 21 21.71 16.63 -26.98
CA ALA A 21 22.98 16.28 -27.62
C ALA A 21 23.87 15.43 -26.69
N ILE A 22 23.95 15.77 -25.41
CA ILE A 22 24.73 15.01 -24.41
C ILE A 22 24.16 13.60 -24.25
N ILE A 23 22.84 13.46 -24.10
CA ILE A 23 22.18 12.15 -24.00
C ILE A 23 22.47 11.33 -25.26
N TRP A 24 22.26 11.92 -26.44
CA TRP A 24 22.44 11.25 -27.71
C TRP A 24 23.88 10.78 -27.94
N GLN A 25 24.86 11.65 -27.66
CA GLN A 25 26.27 11.32 -27.81
C GLN A 25 26.70 10.23 -26.83
N THR A 26 26.17 10.24 -25.60
CA THR A 26 26.47 9.21 -24.60
C THR A 26 25.90 7.85 -25.02
N MET A 27 24.66 7.81 -25.51
CA MET A 27 24.03 6.60 -26.06
C MET A 27 24.81 6.06 -27.28
N ARG A 28 25.15 6.92 -28.24
CA ARG A 28 25.94 6.57 -29.43
C ARG A 28 27.29 5.97 -29.07
N LYS A 29 28.03 6.58 -28.14
CA LYS A 29 29.34 6.08 -27.68
C LYS A 29 29.23 4.71 -27.01
N ALA A 30 28.11 4.42 -26.36
CA ALA A 30 27.83 3.12 -25.75
C ALA A 30 27.22 2.10 -26.72
N GLY A 31 27.02 2.44 -28.01
CA GLY A 31 26.39 1.56 -28.99
C GLY A 31 24.89 1.33 -28.78
N VAL A 32 24.23 2.18 -27.98
CA VAL A 32 22.80 2.05 -27.66
C VAL A 32 21.96 2.88 -28.60
N ALA A 33 21.13 2.22 -29.40
CA ALA A 33 20.14 2.90 -30.23
C ALA A 33 18.91 3.35 -29.42
N LYS A 34 18.44 2.52 -28.48
CA LYS A 34 17.22 2.77 -27.68
C LYS A 34 17.46 2.49 -26.21
N PHE A 35 17.16 3.46 -25.37
CA PHE A 35 17.23 3.30 -23.92
C PHE A 35 15.92 2.66 -23.41
N ARG A 36 15.90 1.33 -23.23
CA ARG A 36 14.70 0.56 -22.85
C ARG A 36 15.03 -0.49 -21.78
N PRO A 37 15.17 -0.08 -20.51
CA PRO A 37 15.36 -1.03 -19.41
C PRO A 37 14.10 -1.90 -19.24
N ASP A 38 14.30 -3.18 -18.95
CA ASP A 38 13.22 -4.11 -18.67
C ASP A 38 12.83 -3.99 -17.19
N LEU A 39 11.73 -3.29 -16.93
CA LEU A 39 11.24 -3.02 -15.57
C LEU A 39 10.64 -4.24 -14.87
N ASN A 40 10.44 -5.37 -15.58
CA ASN A 40 10.06 -6.64 -14.97
C ASN A 40 11.29 -7.37 -14.38
N LYS A 41 12.49 -7.06 -14.86
CA LYS A 41 13.74 -7.64 -14.39
C LYS A 41 14.38 -6.81 -13.28
N GLY A 42 15.21 -7.45 -12.47
CA GLY A 42 15.95 -6.76 -11.41
C GLY A 42 16.87 -5.66 -11.94
N PHE A 43 17.12 -4.65 -11.09
CA PHE A 43 18.04 -3.54 -11.38
C PHE A 43 19.46 -4.01 -11.78
N PHE A 44 19.93 -5.11 -11.17
CA PHE A 44 21.27 -5.68 -11.36
C PHE A 44 21.33 -6.81 -12.41
N THR A 45 20.32 -6.94 -13.26
CA THR A 45 20.47 -7.81 -14.44
C THR A 45 21.40 -7.12 -15.43
N ASP A 46 22.23 -7.88 -16.15
CA ASP A 46 23.30 -7.34 -17.00
C ASP A 46 22.80 -6.25 -17.96
N ASP A 47 21.69 -6.51 -18.66
CA ASP A 47 21.05 -5.56 -19.58
C ASP A 47 20.62 -4.26 -18.88
N ASN A 48 19.93 -4.38 -17.74
CA ASN A 48 19.44 -3.24 -16.99
C ASN A 48 20.60 -2.45 -16.39
N GLN A 49 21.57 -3.13 -15.77
CA GLN A 49 22.72 -2.48 -15.16
C GLN A 49 23.54 -1.72 -16.19
N PHE A 50 23.73 -2.29 -17.38
CA PHE A 50 24.37 -1.61 -18.50
C PHE A 50 23.64 -0.30 -18.87
N LEU A 51 22.32 -0.35 -19.02
CA LEU A 51 21.53 0.85 -19.30
C LEU A 51 21.58 1.85 -18.14
N TRP A 52 21.46 1.43 -16.89
CA TRP A 52 21.55 2.34 -15.74
C TRP A 52 22.92 2.99 -15.62
N ASN A 53 24.01 2.29 -15.96
CA ASN A 53 25.34 2.89 -16.05
C ASN A 53 25.44 3.97 -17.13
N ILE A 54 24.76 3.79 -18.27
CA ILE A 54 24.66 4.85 -19.29
C ILE A 54 23.90 6.05 -18.73
N ALA A 55 22.80 5.83 -18.00
CA ALA A 55 22.05 6.91 -17.35
C ALA A 55 22.91 7.67 -16.33
N LEU A 56 23.68 6.97 -15.49
CA LEU A 56 24.62 7.58 -14.54
C LEU A 56 25.65 8.46 -15.26
N ARG A 57 26.34 7.93 -16.27
CA ARG A 57 27.33 8.68 -17.06
C ARG A 57 26.72 9.90 -17.74
N THR A 58 25.52 9.73 -18.29
CA THR A 58 24.78 10.83 -18.93
C THR A 58 24.48 11.93 -17.91
N PHE A 59 24.01 11.57 -16.72
CA PHE A 59 23.74 12.51 -15.64
C PHE A 59 24.99 13.29 -15.22
N ILE A 60 26.11 12.60 -15.01
CA ILE A 60 27.39 13.25 -14.67
C ILE A 60 27.81 14.23 -15.78
N ASN A 61 27.65 13.87 -17.04
CA ASN A 61 27.96 14.76 -18.16
C ASN A 61 27.06 16.00 -18.18
N LEU A 62 25.77 15.88 -17.84
CA LEU A 62 24.85 17.02 -17.71
C LEU A 62 25.24 17.96 -16.57
N VAL A 63 25.68 17.42 -15.43
CA VAL A 63 26.19 18.24 -14.32
C VAL A 63 27.46 18.97 -14.72
N ARG A 64 28.42 18.28 -15.36
CA ARG A 64 29.68 18.88 -15.84
C ARG A 64 29.46 19.98 -16.88
N SER A 65 28.42 19.85 -17.70
CA SER A 65 28.10 20.85 -18.73
C SER A 65 27.25 22.01 -18.21
N GLY A 66 26.87 22.00 -16.92
CA GLY A 66 25.99 23.02 -16.32
C GLY A 66 24.51 22.90 -16.72
N GLU A 67 24.13 21.84 -17.43
CA GLU A 67 22.75 21.60 -17.87
C GLU A 67 21.86 21.13 -16.71
N TYR A 68 22.46 20.47 -15.72
CA TYR A 68 21.80 20.11 -14.48
C TYR A 68 22.39 20.92 -13.33
N THR A 69 21.65 21.96 -12.91
CA THR A 69 22.04 22.82 -11.79
C THR A 69 21.55 22.25 -10.45
N GLY A 70 22.27 22.56 -9.36
CA GLY A 70 21.90 22.16 -8.01
C GLY A 70 22.64 20.94 -7.44
N ILE A 71 23.59 20.37 -8.21
CA ILE A 71 24.51 19.33 -7.73
C ILE A 71 25.93 19.75 -8.05
N SER A 72 26.83 19.63 -7.07
CA SER A 72 28.28 19.75 -7.28
C SER A 72 28.91 18.37 -7.22
N LEU A 73 29.71 18.04 -8.23
CA LEU A 73 30.50 16.81 -8.27
C LEU A 73 31.71 16.84 -7.32
N ASP A 74 32.01 18.00 -6.72
CA ASP A 74 33.01 18.12 -5.65
C ASP A 74 32.46 17.62 -4.31
N ILE A 75 31.14 17.67 -4.14
CA ILE A 75 30.43 17.25 -2.92
C ILE A 75 29.86 15.84 -3.06
N TYR A 76 29.25 15.55 -4.21
CA TYR A 76 28.61 14.26 -4.48
C TYR A 76 29.44 13.47 -5.47
N HIS A 77 29.94 12.32 -5.02
CA HIS A 77 30.73 11.44 -5.86
C HIS A 77 29.84 10.54 -6.71
N GLU A 78 30.44 9.89 -7.71
CA GLU A 78 29.73 8.99 -8.62
C GLU A 78 28.96 7.88 -7.88
N GLU A 79 29.52 7.37 -6.77
CA GLU A 79 28.87 6.37 -5.91
C GLU A 79 27.59 6.89 -5.26
N ASP A 80 27.58 8.13 -4.76
CA ASP A 80 26.40 8.74 -4.13
C ASP A 80 25.28 8.90 -5.16
N ILE A 81 25.63 9.35 -6.36
CA ILE A 81 24.70 9.52 -7.47
C ILE A 81 24.16 8.16 -7.91
N TRP A 82 25.00 7.13 -7.95
CA TRP A 82 24.57 5.77 -8.26
C TRP A 82 23.59 5.21 -7.23
N ILE A 83 23.85 5.42 -5.93
CA ILE A 83 22.95 5.04 -4.85
C ILE A 83 21.61 5.77 -4.98
N ALA A 84 21.64 7.08 -5.25
CA ALA A 84 20.44 7.89 -5.45
C ALA A 84 19.61 7.41 -6.65
N LEU A 85 20.27 7.15 -7.80
CA LEU A 85 19.64 6.60 -9.00
C LEU A 85 19.01 5.25 -8.73
N ARG A 86 19.74 4.33 -8.10
CA ARG A 86 19.25 3.00 -7.72
C ARG A 86 18.02 3.09 -6.83
N ASN A 87 18.05 3.93 -5.81
CA ASN A 87 16.94 4.11 -4.89
C ASN A 87 15.71 4.67 -5.63
N HIS A 88 15.90 5.65 -6.50
CA HIS A 88 14.83 6.20 -7.32
C HIS A 88 14.19 5.13 -8.21
N VAL A 89 15.01 4.39 -8.97
CA VAL A 89 14.52 3.36 -9.89
C VAL A 89 13.78 2.26 -9.13
N ARG A 90 14.36 1.71 -8.06
CA ARG A 90 13.77 0.59 -7.34
C ARG A 90 12.52 0.99 -6.54
N LEU A 91 12.59 2.08 -5.78
CA LEU A 91 11.53 2.46 -4.86
C LEU A 91 10.37 3.16 -5.55
N ARG A 92 10.63 3.86 -6.67
CA ARG A 92 9.63 4.65 -7.37
C ARG A 92 9.26 4.06 -8.73
N LEU A 93 10.22 3.94 -9.65
CA LEU A 93 9.93 3.60 -11.05
C LEU A 93 9.44 2.16 -11.21
N MET A 94 10.23 1.19 -10.76
CA MET A 94 9.89 -0.24 -10.85
C MET A 94 8.66 -0.58 -10.01
N ARG A 95 8.55 0.01 -8.82
CA ARG A 95 7.36 -0.16 -7.97
C ARG A 95 6.10 0.32 -8.66
N ARG A 96 6.11 1.53 -9.23
CA ARG A 96 4.95 2.07 -9.96
C ARG A 96 4.62 1.19 -11.16
N TYR A 97 5.62 0.81 -11.95
CA TYR A 97 5.42 -0.07 -13.10
C TYR A 97 4.78 -1.41 -12.68
N GLN A 98 5.25 -2.01 -11.58
CA GLN A 98 4.65 -3.22 -11.04
C GLN A 98 3.21 -2.99 -10.56
N GLU A 99 2.96 -1.90 -9.84
CA GLU A 99 1.61 -1.51 -9.40
C GLU A 99 0.66 -1.33 -10.58
N GLU A 100 1.10 -0.69 -11.67
CA GLU A 100 0.33 -0.48 -12.91
C GLU A 100 0.18 -1.76 -13.75
N SER A 101 1.20 -2.63 -13.77
CA SER A 101 1.16 -3.91 -14.50
C SER A 101 0.26 -4.94 -13.82
N LEU A 102 0.12 -4.84 -12.50
CA LEU A 102 -0.83 -5.63 -11.73
C LEU A 102 -2.22 -5.07 -12.00
N GLY A 103 -3.00 -5.77 -12.82
CA GLY A 103 -4.34 -5.36 -13.24
C GLY A 103 -5.26 -4.95 -12.09
N LEU A 104 -6.33 -4.23 -12.43
CA LEU A 104 -7.31 -3.66 -11.47
C LEU A 104 -7.80 -4.68 -10.43
N GLU A 105 -8.03 -5.93 -10.83
CA GLU A 105 -8.45 -7.01 -9.92
C GLU A 105 -7.43 -7.30 -8.81
N SER A 106 -6.13 -7.19 -9.10
CA SER A 106 -5.06 -7.40 -8.12
C SER A 106 -4.95 -6.22 -7.14
N GLN A 107 -5.20 -5.00 -7.63
CA GLN A 107 -5.24 -3.81 -6.78
C GLN A 107 -6.44 -3.82 -5.83
N ASP A 108 -7.62 -4.20 -6.34
CA ASP A 108 -8.82 -4.34 -5.53
C ASP A 108 -8.68 -5.47 -4.49
N ALA A 109 -8.07 -6.60 -4.88
CA ALA A 109 -7.77 -7.68 -3.94
C ALA A 109 -6.80 -7.22 -2.82
N LYS A 110 -5.78 -6.44 -3.16
CA LYS A 110 -4.85 -5.85 -2.16
C LYS A 110 -5.55 -4.84 -1.25
N ALA A 111 -6.34 -3.92 -1.83
CA ALA A 111 -7.12 -2.96 -1.05
C ALA A 111 -8.13 -3.66 -0.14
N LYS A 112 -8.78 -4.73 -0.61
CA LYS A 112 -9.66 -5.61 0.17
C LYS A 112 -8.90 -6.27 1.32
N ALA A 113 -7.74 -6.87 1.07
CA ALA A 113 -6.89 -7.46 2.11
C ALA A 113 -6.41 -6.42 3.13
N GLN A 114 -6.04 -5.22 2.71
CA GLN A 114 -5.62 -4.13 3.60
C GLN A 114 -6.77 -3.63 4.48
N ARG A 115 -7.97 -3.44 3.90
CA ARG A 115 -9.19 -3.11 4.66
C ARG A 115 -9.48 -4.17 5.71
N ARG A 116 -9.42 -5.45 5.30
CA ARG A 116 -9.64 -6.62 6.17
C ARG A 116 -8.67 -6.64 7.36
N ARG A 117 -7.36 -6.51 7.12
CA ARG A 117 -6.33 -6.42 8.18
C ARG A 117 -6.58 -5.23 9.12
N SER A 118 -6.86 -4.06 8.55
CA SER A 118 -7.10 -2.84 9.34
C SER A 118 -8.31 -2.98 10.26
N ARG A 119 -9.39 -3.63 9.79
CA ARG A 119 -10.58 -3.93 10.61
C ARG A 119 -10.25 -4.87 11.76
N MET A 120 -9.55 -5.98 11.49
CA MET A 120 -9.14 -6.92 12.53
C MET A 120 -8.26 -6.25 13.60
N THR A 121 -7.28 -5.45 13.19
CA THR A 121 -6.42 -4.70 14.14
C THR A 121 -7.24 -3.75 15.01
N LYS A 122 -8.16 -2.99 14.41
CA LYS A 122 -9.03 -2.07 15.16
C LYS A 122 -9.93 -2.81 16.16
N LEU A 123 -10.51 -3.94 15.76
CA LEU A 123 -11.32 -4.77 16.64
C LEU A 123 -10.51 -5.30 17.82
N ARG A 124 -9.30 -5.81 17.57
CA ARG A 124 -8.39 -6.29 18.61
C ARG A 124 -8.06 -5.19 19.59
N LEU A 125 -7.64 -4.02 19.10
CA LEU A 125 -7.34 -2.86 19.95
C LEU A 125 -8.55 -2.41 20.77
N ALA A 126 -9.75 -2.42 20.19
CA ALA A 126 -10.97 -2.06 20.90
C ALA A 126 -11.30 -3.06 22.04
N ARG A 127 -11.12 -4.36 21.82
CA ARG A 127 -11.32 -5.39 22.86
C ARG A 127 -10.26 -5.30 23.96
N VAL A 128 -8.99 -5.12 23.58
CA VAL A 128 -7.88 -4.89 24.52
C VAL A 128 -8.16 -3.65 25.39
N LYS A 129 -8.55 -2.54 24.78
CA LYS A 129 -8.91 -1.31 25.51
C LYS A 129 -10.03 -1.54 26.52
N TYR A 130 -11.06 -2.31 26.15
CA TYR A 130 -12.15 -2.66 27.07
C TYR A 130 -11.65 -3.52 28.24
N ILE A 131 -10.87 -4.56 27.97
CA ILE A 131 -10.28 -5.42 29.01
C ILE A 131 -9.41 -4.60 29.97
N LEU A 132 -8.56 -3.72 29.46
CA LEU A 132 -7.71 -2.85 30.27
C LEU A 132 -8.50 -1.88 31.16
N SER A 133 -9.77 -1.61 30.84
CA SER A 133 -10.66 -0.79 31.69
C SER A 133 -11.29 -1.57 32.85
N LYS A 134 -11.14 -2.90 32.90
CA LYS A 134 -11.75 -3.80 33.88
C LYS A 134 -10.69 -4.76 34.46
N PRO A 135 -10.14 -4.47 35.64
CA PRO A 135 -9.10 -5.30 36.26
C PRO A 135 -9.43 -6.79 36.35
N LEU A 136 -10.70 -7.14 36.61
CA LEU A 136 -11.19 -8.52 36.67
C LEU A 136 -11.07 -9.30 35.35
N LEU A 137 -10.83 -8.62 34.23
CA LEU A 137 -10.75 -9.24 32.90
C LEU A 137 -9.32 -9.36 32.38
N TYR A 138 -8.30 -8.93 33.13
CA TYR A 138 -6.92 -8.85 32.66
C TYR A 138 -6.36 -10.21 32.22
N GLU A 139 -6.76 -11.30 32.86
CA GLU A 139 -6.35 -12.66 32.49
C GLU A 139 -6.81 -13.05 31.07
N LEU A 140 -7.80 -12.36 30.51
CA LEU A 140 -8.28 -12.58 29.15
C LEU A 140 -7.42 -11.87 28.09
N LEU A 141 -6.48 -11.02 28.48
CA LEU A 141 -5.67 -10.24 27.54
C LEU A 141 -4.89 -11.12 26.55
N PRO A 142 -4.15 -12.17 26.99
CA PRO A 142 -3.42 -13.05 26.06
C PRO A 142 -4.36 -13.80 25.10
N VAL A 143 -5.56 -14.14 25.56
CA VAL A 143 -6.59 -14.80 24.73
C VAL A 143 -7.10 -13.84 23.66
N VAL A 144 -7.37 -12.59 24.00
CA VAL A 144 -7.84 -11.59 23.02
C VAL A 144 -6.76 -11.20 22.02
N GLU A 145 -5.51 -11.08 22.44
CA GLU A 145 -4.42 -10.71 21.55
C GLU A 145 -4.12 -11.78 20.50
N ASN A 146 -4.20 -13.06 20.89
CA ASN A 146 -3.85 -14.19 20.04
C ASN A 146 -5.05 -14.80 19.30
N CYS A 147 -6.27 -14.64 19.82
CA CYS A 147 -7.46 -15.28 19.25
C CYS A 147 -8.48 -14.30 18.64
N CYS A 148 -8.14 -13.01 18.51
CA CYS A 148 -8.93 -12.10 17.66
C CYS A 148 -8.85 -12.54 16.20
N SER A 149 -10.01 -12.66 15.57
CA SER A 149 -10.14 -13.32 14.27
C SER A 149 -10.49 -12.38 13.15
N ASP A 150 -10.13 -12.85 11.95
CA ASP A 150 -10.52 -12.27 10.68
C ASP A 150 -11.79 -12.93 10.13
N ASP A 151 -12.88 -12.81 10.88
CA ASP A 151 -14.15 -13.52 10.64
C ASP A 151 -15.23 -12.64 9.99
N GLU A 152 -14.93 -11.42 9.54
CA GLU A 152 -15.93 -10.56 8.89
C GLU A 152 -16.00 -10.79 7.38
N THR A 153 -17.21 -10.90 6.83
CA THR A 153 -17.43 -10.77 5.39
C THR A 153 -17.30 -9.32 4.92
N ASP A 154 -16.96 -9.16 3.64
CA ASP A 154 -16.93 -7.85 2.96
C ASP A 154 -18.31 -7.41 2.45
N ASP A 155 -19.32 -8.27 2.58
CA ASP A 155 -20.71 -7.96 2.21
C ASP A 155 -21.26 -6.92 3.20
N ASP A 156 -21.07 -5.65 2.86
CA ASP A 156 -21.83 -4.54 3.44
C ASP A 156 -23.27 -4.66 2.92
N ALA A 157 -24.12 -5.41 3.62
CA ALA A 157 -25.55 -5.31 3.40
C ALA A 157 -25.96 -3.87 3.75
N MET A 158 -26.31 -3.08 2.75
CA MET A 158 -26.90 -1.76 2.93
C MET A 158 -28.35 -2.00 3.33
N ASP A 159 -28.76 -1.53 4.50
CA ASP A 159 -30.19 -1.42 4.78
C ASP A 159 -30.75 -0.35 3.85
N GLU A 160 -31.62 -0.74 2.91
CA GLU A 160 -32.50 0.17 2.16
C GLU A 160 -33.65 0.68 3.05
N ASP A 161 -33.37 0.95 4.33
CA ASP A 161 -34.38 1.49 5.22
C ASP A 161 -34.47 3.01 4.97
N ASN A 162 -35.47 3.37 4.16
CA ASN A 162 -35.74 4.70 3.58
C ASN A 162 -35.89 5.85 4.60
N ASN A 163 -35.74 5.58 5.90
CA ASN A 163 -35.98 6.54 6.98
C ASN A 163 -34.74 6.87 7.84
N SER A 164 -33.55 6.33 7.53
CA SER A 164 -32.31 6.69 8.22
C SER A 164 -31.37 7.49 7.31
N THR A 165 -30.92 8.67 7.77
CA THR A 165 -30.05 9.57 7.00
C THR A 165 -28.62 9.03 6.80
N GLN A 166 -28.26 7.90 7.40
CA GLN A 166 -26.96 7.25 7.22
C GLN A 166 -27.08 5.72 7.17
N PRO A 167 -26.67 5.06 6.08
CA PRO A 167 -26.71 3.60 5.99
C PRO A 167 -25.76 2.99 7.03
N THR A 168 -26.30 2.14 7.90
CA THR A 168 -25.49 1.38 8.87
C THR A 168 -24.83 0.23 8.12
N LYS A 169 -23.50 0.22 8.09
CA LYS A 169 -22.76 -0.88 7.46
C LYS A 169 -22.88 -2.13 8.32
N ARG A 170 -23.37 -3.22 7.75
CA ARG A 170 -23.49 -4.52 8.43
C ARG A 170 -22.45 -5.50 7.87
N CYS A 171 -21.97 -6.42 8.71
CA CYS A 171 -21.13 -7.51 8.26
C CYS A 171 -21.55 -8.83 8.87
N THR A 172 -21.41 -9.91 8.10
CA THR A 172 -21.69 -11.25 8.62
C THR A 172 -20.41 -11.82 9.21
N VAL A 173 -20.52 -12.35 10.42
CA VAL A 173 -19.42 -13.05 11.09
C VAL A 173 -19.43 -14.52 10.67
N LEU A 174 -18.35 -14.97 10.04
CA LEU A 174 -18.12 -16.35 9.65
C LEU A 174 -17.86 -17.25 10.85
N ARG A 175 -18.22 -18.51 10.73
CA ARG A 175 -17.84 -19.55 11.70
C ARG A 175 -16.38 -19.93 11.46
N LEU A 176 -15.57 -19.93 12.51
CA LEU A 176 -14.17 -20.35 12.45
C LEU A 176 -14.04 -21.78 12.99
N PRO A 177 -13.61 -22.76 12.16
CA PRO A 177 -13.54 -24.17 12.59
C PRO A 177 -12.61 -24.41 13.78
N TRP A 178 -11.50 -23.66 13.87
CA TRP A 178 -10.53 -23.76 14.97
C TRP A 178 -10.98 -23.10 16.27
N ARG A 179 -12.02 -22.26 16.24
CA ARG A 179 -12.47 -21.53 17.41
C ARG A 179 -13.45 -22.38 18.20
N SER A 180 -13.10 -22.68 19.45
CA SER A 180 -14.02 -23.37 20.36
C SER A 180 -15.28 -22.54 20.61
N THR A 181 -16.40 -23.22 20.89
CA THR A 181 -17.68 -22.56 21.18
C THR A 181 -17.58 -21.62 22.38
N LEU A 182 -16.82 -21.99 23.40
CA LEU A 182 -16.60 -21.16 24.59
C LEU A 182 -15.86 -19.86 24.24
N LEU A 183 -14.79 -19.97 23.45
CA LEU A 183 -14.03 -18.81 22.97
C LEU A 183 -14.91 -17.90 22.08
N GLY A 184 -15.76 -18.50 21.23
CA GLY A 184 -16.78 -17.77 20.47
C GLY A 184 -17.72 -16.97 21.37
N LYS A 185 -18.28 -17.61 22.40
CA LYS A 185 -19.15 -16.96 23.39
C LYS A 185 -18.44 -15.85 24.15
N LEU A 186 -17.20 -16.07 24.58
CA LEU A 186 -16.39 -15.07 25.27
C LEU A 186 -16.25 -13.79 24.43
N MET A 187 -15.86 -13.93 23.16
CA MET A 187 -15.69 -12.79 22.25
C MET A 187 -17.01 -12.04 22.01
N VAL A 188 -18.14 -12.76 21.96
CA VAL A 188 -19.49 -12.16 21.88
C VAL A 188 -19.76 -11.31 23.11
N HIS A 189 -19.53 -11.85 24.31
CA HIS A 189 -19.82 -11.14 25.57
C HIS A 189 -18.96 -9.88 25.71
N ILE A 190 -17.67 -9.94 25.33
CA ILE A 190 -16.80 -8.76 25.31
C ILE A 190 -17.34 -7.69 24.34
N ASP A 191 -17.79 -8.09 23.15
CA ASP A 191 -18.35 -7.14 22.18
C ASP A 191 -19.66 -6.51 22.68
N ILE A 192 -20.56 -7.29 23.31
CA ILE A 192 -21.81 -6.80 23.91
C ILE A 192 -21.51 -5.81 25.04
N LEU A 193 -20.62 -6.17 25.96
CA LEU A 193 -20.29 -5.33 27.11
C LEU A 193 -19.55 -4.04 26.72
N ARG A 194 -18.85 -4.05 25.58
CA ARG A 194 -18.20 -2.86 25.01
C ARG A 194 -19.19 -1.93 24.31
N ASP A 195 -20.33 -2.45 23.83
CA ASP A 195 -21.25 -1.67 23.00
C ASP A 195 -21.69 -0.40 23.75
N PRO A 196 -21.39 0.79 23.21
CA PRO A 196 -21.77 2.06 23.83
C PRO A 196 -23.28 2.18 24.08
N ARG A 197 -24.12 1.51 23.28
CA ARG A 197 -25.59 1.45 23.47
C ARG A 197 -26.00 0.78 24.78
N ASN A 198 -25.12 -0.06 25.34
CA ASN A 198 -25.32 -0.74 26.62
C ASN A 198 -24.75 0.08 27.80
N SER A 199 -24.12 1.22 27.54
CA SER A 199 -23.72 2.17 28.57
C SER A 199 -24.87 3.13 28.86
N THR A 200 -25.16 3.38 30.13
CA THR A 200 -26.23 4.28 30.59
C THR A 200 -25.96 5.77 30.34
N ALA A 201 -24.83 6.13 29.73
CA ALA A 201 -24.44 7.52 29.46
C ALA A 201 -24.98 8.00 28.10
N PRO A 202 -25.59 9.20 28.02
CA PRO A 202 -26.12 9.73 26.76
C PRO A 202 -24.99 9.99 25.77
N GLN A 203 -25.00 9.24 24.67
CA GLN A 203 -23.93 9.28 23.68
C GLN A 203 -24.17 10.40 22.66
N ARG A 204 -23.47 11.53 22.82
CA ARG A 204 -23.37 12.58 21.80
C ARG A 204 -22.10 12.37 20.98
N SER A 205 -22.17 11.62 19.89
CA SER A 205 -21.10 11.66 18.89
C SER A 205 -21.66 11.75 17.48
N ASN A 206 -21.29 12.80 16.75
CA ASN A 206 -21.47 12.95 15.29
C ASN A 206 -20.58 11.97 14.48
N ALA A 207 -20.00 10.97 15.14
CA ALA A 207 -19.18 9.96 14.51
C ALA A 207 -20.09 9.00 13.74
N ARG A 208 -19.69 8.64 12.53
CA ARG A 208 -20.40 7.62 11.76
C ARG A 208 -20.57 6.35 12.61
N PRO A 209 -21.77 5.73 12.60
CA PRO A 209 -22.01 4.53 13.38
C PRO A 209 -20.99 3.44 13.02
N ALA A 210 -20.51 2.74 14.04
CA ALA A 210 -19.60 1.62 13.84
C ALA A 210 -20.29 0.52 13.02
N ARG A 211 -19.51 -0.19 12.19
CA ARG A 211 -20.01 -1.35 11.44
C ARG A 211 -20.58 -2.38 12.40
N GLU A 212 -21.82 -2.80 12.18
CA GLU A 212 -22.50 -3.77 13.03
C GLU A 212 -22.11 -5.20 12.63
N ARG A 213 -21.67 -5.99 13.61
CA ARG A 213 -21.24 -7.38 13.43
C ARG A 213 -22.44 -8.32 13.68
N ILE A 214 -23.04 -8.82 12.61
CA ILE A 214 -24.18 -9.75 12.65
C ILE A 214 -23.67 -11.18 12.73
N ARG A 215 -24.16 -11.92 13.73
CA ARG A 215 -23.88 -13.35 13.90
C ARG A 215 -25.15 -14.12 13.56
N VAL A 216 -25.14 -14.78 12.40
CA VAL A 216 -26.28 -15.60 11.94
C VAL A 216 -26.20 -17.02 12.52
N SER A 217 -27.36 -17.64 12.75
CA SER A 217 -27.47 -18.99 13.32
C SER A 217 -26.81 -20.07 12.46
N GLN A 218 -26.80 -19.89 11.14
CA GLN A 218 -26.12 -20.74 10.17
C GLN A 218 -25.02 -19.94 9.44
N ALA A 219 -23.98 -19.55 10.18
CA ALA A 219 -22.85 -18.84 9.57
C ALA A 219 -22.06 -19.77 8.65
N LYS A 220 -21.74 -19.27 7.45
CA LYS A 220 -20.81 -19.93 6.53
C LYS A 220 -19.47 -20.15 7.24
N GLU A 221 -18.85 -21.30 6.98
CA GLU A 221 -17.52 -21.57 7.50
C GLU A 221 -16.50 -20.66 6.79
N SER A 222 -15.54 -20.16 7.56
CA SER A 222 -14.40 -19.47 7.00
C SER A 222 -13.55 -20.48 6.25
N ASN A 223 -13.37 -20.27 4.95
CA ASN A 223 -12.34 -20.94 4.15
C ASN A 223 -10.98 -20.40 4.64
N ILE A 224 -10.39 -21.10 5.61
CA ILE A 224 -9.02 -20.87 6.05
C ILE A 224 -8.12 -21.76 5.19
#